data_AF-A0A3C1K8N0-F1
#
_entry.id   AF-A0A3C1K8N0-F1
#
_cell.length_a   1.000
_cell.length_b   1.000
_cell.length_c   1.000
_cell.angle_alpha   90.00
_cell.angle_beta   90.00
_cell.angle_gamma   90.00
#
_symmetry.space_group_name_H-M   'P 1'
#
loop_
_entity.id
_entity.type
_entity.pdbx_description
1 polymer ?
#
loop_
_entity_poly.entity_id
_entity_poly.type
_entity_poly.pdbx_seq_one_letter_code
_entity_poly.pdbx_strand_id
1 'polypeptide(L)'
;MTRPGGTWTNWGRTESVRPARVEYPATPDAVRRSVLAARTRGLPVKAVGAGHSFSGIAVAPGVLLDLSDLTGLVRVDRERRLATFR
;
A
#
# COMPACT_ATOMS: atom_id res chain seq x y z
N MET A 1 9.13 -6.99 1.75
CA MET A 1 10.20 -7.13 0.72
C MET A 1 10.03 -6.05 -0.34
N THR A 2 11.06 -5.78 -1.15
CA THR A 2 11.04 -4.78 -2.24
C THR A 2 11.18 -5.49 -3.57
N ARG A 3 10.41 -5.10 -4.58
CA ARG A 3 10.55 -5.60 -5.96
C ARG A 3 10.57 -4.45 -6.96
N PRO A 4 11.31 -4.58 -8.09
CA PRO A 4 11.16 -3.68 -9.22
C PRO A 4 9.70 -3.67 -9.70
N GLY A 5 9.19 -2.50 -10.07
CA GLY A 5 7.81 -2.37 -10.53
C GLY A 5 7.60 -2.99 -11.91
N GLY A 6 6.87 -4.10 -11.95
CA GLY A 6 6.13 -4.51 -13.14
C GLY A 6 4.95 -3.57 -13.38
N THR A 7 4.26 -3.72 -14.51
CA THR A 7 2.99 -3.02 -14.73
C THR A 7 1.96 -3.52 -13.72
N TRP A 8 1.41 -2.60 -12.95
CA TRP A 8 0.24 -2.81 -12.11
C TRP A 8 -1.01 -2.39 -12.89
N THR A 9 -2.06 -3.19 -12.81
CA THR A 9 -3.36 -2.92 -13.42
C THR A 9 -4.44 -3.20 -12.38
N ASN A 10 -5.42 -2.30 -12.26
CA ASN A 10 -6.56 -2.51 -11.36
C ASN A 10 -7.44 -3.67 -11.82
N TRP A 11 -8.32 -4.17 -10.95
CA TRP A 11 -9.19 -5.32 -11.26
C TRP A 11 -10.06 -5.09 -12.50
N GLY A 12 -10.62 -3.88 -12.64
CA GLY A 12 -11.46 -3.49 -13.79
C GLY A 12 -10.71 -3.21 -15.09
N ARG A 13 -9.36 -3.25 -15.09
CA ARG A 13 -8.48 -2.93 -16.22
C ARG A 13 -8.67 -1.54 -16.82
N THR A 14 -9.22 -0.60 -16.06
CA THR A 14 -9.43 0.80 -16.47
C THR A 14 -8.19 1.66 -16.19
N GLU A 15 -7.35 1.24 -15.24
CA GLU A 15 -6.19 1.99 -14.79
C GLU A 15 -4.95 1.09 -14.80
N SER A 16 -3.81 1.62 -15.21
CA SER A 16 -2.53 0.91 -15.18
C SER A 16 -1.38 1.87 -14.98
N VAL A 17 -0.33 1.40 -14.30
CA VAL A 17 0.88 2.19 -14.03
C VAL A 17 2.06 1.26 -13.87
N ARG A 18 3.25 1.72 -14.20
CA ARG A 18 4.51 1.05 -13.84
C ARG A 18 5.16 1.83 -12.70
N PRO A 19 5.01 1.40 -11.44
CA PRO A 19 5.62 2.08 -10.30
C PRO A 19 7.14 2.07 -10.43
N ALA A 20 7.81 3.13 -9.98
CA ALA A 20 9.25 3.11 -9.81
C ALA A 20 9.70 2.01 -8.83
N ARG A 21 8.87 1.70 -7.81
CA ARG A 21 9.14 0.67 -6.80
C ARG A 21 7.85 0.10 -6.21
N VAL A 22 7.88 -1.19 -5.87
CA VAL A 22 6.80 -1.84 -5.10
C VAL A 22 7.33 -2.33 -3.76
N GLU A 23 6.64 -1.95 -2.69
CA GLU A 23 6.97 -2.29 -1.31
C GLU A 23 5.87 -3.14 -0.67
N TYR A 24 6.26 -4.23 -0.01
CA TYR A 24 5.39 -5.11 0.77
C TYR A 24 5.81 -5.06 2.26
N PRO A 25 5.46 -4.01 3.01
CA PRO A 25 5.73 -3.93 4.45
C PRO A 25 4.75 -4.80 5.24
N ALA A 26 5.27 -5.60 6.17
CA ALA A 26 4.46 -6.41 7.07
C ALA A 26 4.28 -5.78 8.47
N THR A 27 4.90 -4.62 8.72
CA THR A 27 4.85 -3.93 10.02
C THR A 27 4.76 -2.41 9.85
N PRO A 28 4.26 -1.67 10.86
CA PRO A 28 4.26 -0.20 10.85
C PRO A 28 5.68 0.39 10.70
N ASP A 29 6.69 -0.22 11.31
CA ASP A 29 8.08 0.20 11.14
C ASP A 29 8.58 0.00 9.71
N ALA A 30 8.16 -1.07 9.04
CA ALA A 30 8.48 -1.28 7.63
C ALA A 30 7.80 -0.21 6.75
N VAL A 31 6.54 0.15 7.04
CA VAL A 31 5.86 1.29 6.38
C VAL A 31 6.66 2.58 6.57
N ARG A 32 7.05 2.89 7.81
CA ARG A 32 7.87 4.07 8.13
C ARG A 32 9.16 4.09 7.32
N ARG A 33 9.89 2.98 7.24
CA ARG A 33 11.11 2.87 6.43
C ARG A 33 10.84 3.12 4.94
N SER A 34 9.76 2.57 4.38
CA SER A 34 9.38 2.78 2.98
C SER A 34 9.08 4.24 2.68
N VAL A 35 8.34 4.93 3.56
CA VAL A 35 8.03 6.35 3.42
C VAL A 35 9.29 7.22 3.50
N LEU A 36 10.16 6.95 4.47
CA LEU A 36 11.43 7.69 4.61
C LEU A 36 12.33 7.49 3.38
N ALA A 37 12.44 6.26 2.87
CA ALA A 37 13.21 5.98 1.67
C ALA A 37 12.64 6.69 0.43
N ALA A 38 11.31 6.69 0.26
CA ALA A 38 10.65 7.40 -0.82
C ALA A 38 10.92 8.92 -0.75
N ARG A 39 10.82 9.51 0.45
CA ARG A 39 11.14 10.92 0.69
C ARG A 39 12.56 11.27 0.28
N THR A 40 13.56 10.45 0.65
CA THR A 40 14.96 10.71 0.26
C THR A 40 15.19 10.71 -1.25
N ARG A 41 14.29 10.08 -2.01
CA ARG A 41 14.34 9.97 -3.48
C ARG A 41 13.36 10.89 -4.20
N GLY A 42 12.59 11.71 -3.47
CA GLY A 42 11.55 12.57 -4.04
C GLY A 42 10.41 11.80 -4.71
N LEU A 43 10.17 10.54 -4.33
CA LEU A 43 9.13 9.71 -4.93
C LEU A 43 7.81 9.84 -4.16
N PRO A 44 6.66 10.08 -4.85
CA PRO A 44 5.36 10.03 -4.20
C PRO A 44 5.04 8.60 -3.77
N VAL A 45 4.32 8.46 -2.65
CA VAL A 45 3.92 7.16 -2.10
C VAL A 45 2.42 7.02 -2.18
N LYS A 46 1.95 5.84 -2.57
CA LYS A 46 0.53 5.53 -2.53
C LYS A 46 0.30 4.14 -1.95
N ALA A 47 -0.56 4.07 -0.93
CA ALA A 47 -1.08 2.81 -0.43
C ALA A 47 -2.07 2.22 -1.42
N VAL A 48 -1.87 0.95 -1.77
CA VAL A 48 -2.73 0.20 -2.69
C VAL A 48 -3.20 -1.06 -1.98
N GLY A 49 -4.53 -1.18 -1.85
CA GLY A 49 -5.19 -2.41 -1.39
C GLY A 49 -5.44 -3.36 -2.56
N ALA A 50 -6.58 -4.05 -2.55
CA ALA A 50 -6.92 -5.05 -3.57
C ALA A 50 -7.16 -4.51 -5.01
N GLY A 51 -7.08 -3.19 -5.24
CA GLY A 51 -7.17 -2.64 -6.61
C GLY A 51 -8.56 -2.69 -7.26
N HIS A 52 -9.64 -2.76 -6.48
CA HIS A 52 -11.01 -2.85 -7.01
C HIS A 52 -11.66 -1.52 -7.43
N SER A 53 -11.01 -0.38 -7.15
CA SER A 53 -11.56 0.89 -7.61
C SER A 53 -11.40 1.02 -9.13
N PHE A 54 -12.47 1.45 -9.81
CA PHE A 54 -12.44 1.75 -11.24
C PHE A 54 -11.77 3.08 -11.57
N SER A 55 -11.61 3.97 -10.58
CA SER A 55 -10.91 5.25 -10.75
C SER A 55 -9.42 5.12 -10.49
N GLY A 56 -8.65 6.10 -10.97
CA GLY A 56 -7.21 6.24 -10.71
C GLY A 56 -6.81 6.43 -9.24
N ILE A 57 -7.70 6.25 -8.27
CA ILE A 57 -7.41 6.45 -6.85
C ILE A 57 -6.27 5.57 -6.35
N ALA A 58 -5.96 4.44 -6.99
CA ALA A 58 -4.88 3.52 -6.62
C ALA A 58 -3.63 3.63 -7.54
N VAL A 59 -3.60 4.57 -8.48
CA VAL A 59 -2.46 4.77 -9.39
C VAL A 59 -1.26 5.33 -8.61
N ALA A 60 -0.12 4.62 -8.70
CA ALA A 60 1.07 4.84 -7.89
C ALA A 60 2.35 4.90 -8.75
N PRO A 61 2.64 6.01 -9.46
CA PRO A 61 3.80 6.09 -10.35
C PRO A 61 5.15 6.09 -9.60
N GLY A 62 5.17 6.58 -8.35
CA GLY A 62 6.35 6.51 -7.49
C GLY A 62 6.47 5.16 -6.79
N VAL A 63 6.13 5.12 -5.51
CA VAL A 63 6.15 3.91 -4.70
C VAL A 63 4.73 3.39 -4.51
N LEU A 64 4.48 2.17 -5.01
CA LEU A 64 3.30 1.39 -4.69
C LEU A 64 3.55 0.65 -3.36
N LEU A 65 2.79 1.01 -2.33
CA LEU A 65 2.86 0.40 -1.01
C LEU A 65 1.71 -0.60 -0.87
N ASP A 66 2.02 -1.88 -1.06
CA ASP A 66 1.07 -2.99 -0.93
C ASP A 66 1.01 -3.42 0.54
N LEU A 67 -0.17 -3.25 1.15
CA LEU A 67 -0.39 -3.53 2.58
C LEU A 67 -1.01 -4.91 2.83
N SER A 68 -1.03 -5.81 1.85
CA SER A 68 -1.59 -7.17 2.02
C SER A 68 -0.94 -7.97 3.15
N ASP A 69 0.35 -7.73 3.42
CA ASP A 69 1.10 -8.36 4.52
C ASP A 69 0.91 -7.64 5.87
N LEU A 70 0.37 -6.42 5.88
CA LEU A 70 0.05 -5.64 7.09
C LEU A 70 -1.46 -5.76 7.34
N THR A 71 -1.86 -6.88 7.93
CA THR A 71 -3.26 -7.22 8.18
C THR A 71 -3.43 -7.95 9.51
N GLY A 72 -4.54 -7.76 10.21
CA GLY A 72 -4.94 -8.62 11.33
C GLY A 72 -5.61 -7.86 12.48
N LEU A 73 -6.33 -8.59 13.31
CA LEU A 73 -7.02 -8.04 14.47
C LEU A 73 -6.05 -7.85 15.65
N VAL A 74 -6.01 -6.64 16.21
CA VAL A 74 -5.17 -6.29 17.37
C VAL A 74 -5.98 -6.31 18.66
N ARG A 75 -7.16 -5.68 18.64
CA ARG A 75 -8.03 -5.57 19.83
C ARG A 75 -9.50 -5.47 19.41
N VAL A 76 -10.37 -6.06 20.22
CA VAL A 76 -11.83 -5.79 20.19
C VAL A 76 -12.23 -5.27 21.57
N ASP A 77 -12.86 -4.10 21.57
CA ASP A 77 -13.51 -3.52 22.73
C ASP A 77 -15.02 -3.63 22.55
N ARG A 78 -15.64 -4.62 23.19
CA ARG A 78 -17.06 -4.94 23.00
C ARG A 78 -17.99 -3.91 23.63
N GLU A 79 -17.58 -3.34 24.77
CA GLU A 79 -18.35 -2.31 25.46
C GLU A 79 -18.43 -1.04 24.59
N ARG A 80 -17.30 -0.63 24.03
CA ARG A 80 -17.21 0.56 23.16
C ARG A 80 -17.56 0.30 21.70
N ARG A 81 -17.77 -0.96 21.31
CA ARG A 81 -18.00 -1.40 19.92
C ARG A 81 -16.87 -0.97 18.97
N LEU A 82 -15.62 -1.08 19.43
CA LEU A 82 -14.43 -0.71 18.64
C LEU A 82 -13.62 -1.96 18.29
N ALA A 83 -13.06 -1.96 17.09
CA ALA A 83 -12.06 -2.93 16.65
C ALA A 83 -10.82 -2.19 16.14
N THR A 84 -9.64 -2.65 16.54
CA THR A 84 -8.36 -2.14 16.08
C THR A 84 -7.68 -3.21 15.24
N PHE A 85 -7.26 -2.83 14.04
CA PHE A 85 -6.53 -3.67 13.11
C PHE A 85 -5.09 -3.18 12.96
N ARG A 86 -4.20 -4.07 12.54
CA ARG A 86 -2.86 -3.74 12.06
C ARG A 86 -2.89 -3.56 10.56
#